data_AF-A0A1I5XIZ1-F1
#
_entry.id   AF-A0A1I5XIZ1-F1
#
_cell.length_a   1.000
_cell.length_b   1.000
_cell.length_c   1.000
_cell.angle_alpha   90.00
_cell.angle_beta   90.00
_cell.angle_gamma   90.00
#
_symmetry.space_group_name_H-M   'P 1'
#
loop_
_entity.id
_entity.type
_entity.pdbx_description
1 polymer ?
#
loop_
_entity_poly.entity_id
_entity_poly.type
_entity_poly.pdbx_seq_one_letter_code
_entity_poly.pdbx_strand_id
1 'polypeptide(L)'
;MGDKQQQQRVEAMADKALEPRKNALIALAHAAEAARDHDSVRAKADKDIARIRARADKRIEAILAKADEGAERVRQREREEMIERGNSWRAAYRAAKDVGWTSAELRAAEQPPPPRASTGKRPAPTATAGAGSGSSDAAAAGDRPQSGAAAEDPLPRSA
;
A
#
# COMPACT_ATOMS: atom_id res chain seq x y z
N MET A 1 -60.28 6.27 65.61
CA MET A 1 -58.99 6.96 65.42
C MET A 1 -57.78 6.00 65.32
N GLY A 2 -57.89 4.71 65.69
CA GLY A 2 -56.74 3.79 65.73
C GLY A 2 -56.29 3.18 64.38
N ASP A 3 -57.22 2.88 63.47
CA ASP A 3 -56.89 2.13 62.24
C ASP A 3 -55.96 2.88 61.30
N LYS A 4 -56.15 4.20 61.14
CA LYS A 4 -55.27 5.03 60.29
C LYS A 4 -53.83 5.07 60.82
N GLN A 5 -53.63 5.07 62.14
CA GLN A 5 -52.29 5.05 62.72
C GLN A 5 -51.61 3.69 62.59
N GLN A 6 -52.38 2.59 62.64
CA GLN A 6 -51.84 1.25 62.40
C GLN A 6 -51.46 1.07 60.92
N GLN A 7 -52.31 1.55 60.01
CA GLN A 7 -52.05 1.50 58.57
C GLN A 7 -50.78 2.28 58.19
N GLN A 8 -50.60 3.49 58.73
CA GLN A 8 -49.37 4.28 58.56
C GLN A 8 -48.12 3.60 59.11
N ARG A 9 -48.22 2.86 60.23
CA ARG A 9 -47.08 2.11 60.79
C ARG A 9 -46.70 0.91 59.93
N VAL A 10 -47.69 0.20 59.40
CA VAL A 10 -47.45 -0.93 58.49
C VAL A 10 -46.84 -0.44 57.18
N GLU A 11 -47.34 0.67 56.62
CA GLU A 11 -46.78 1.32 55.43
C GLU A 11 -45.33 1.77 55.68
N ALA A 12 -45.05 2.43 56.80
CA ALA A 12 -43.70 2.84 57.15
C ALA A 12 -42.73 1.66 57.37
N MET A 13 -43.21 0.55 57.94
CA MET A 13 -42.40 -0.68 58.06
C MET A 13 -42.16 -1.34 56.71
N ALA A 14 -43.17 -1.36 55.84
CA ALA A 14 -43.05 -1.88 54.48
C ALA A 14 -42.06 -1.04 53.66
N ASP A 15 -42.13 0.28 53.74
CA ASP A 15 -41.16 1.17 53.08
C ASP A 15 -39.75 0.96 53.62
N LYS A 16 -39.58 0.87 54.94
CA LYS A 16 -38.28 0.59 55.55
C LYS A 16 -37.71 -0.78 55.15
N ALA A 17 -38.56 -1.77 54.93
CA ALA A 17 -38.16 -3.08 54.42
C ALA A 17 -37.79 -3.05 52.92
N LEU A 18 -38.39 -2.15 52.14
CA LEU A 18 -38.12 -1.98 50.71
C LEU A 18 -36.93 -1.04 50.42
N GLU A 19 -36.55 -0.17 51.35
CA GLU A 19 -35.42 0.76 51.21
C GLU A 19 -34.11 0.10 50.74
N PRO A 20 -33.64 -1.01 51.34
CA PRO A 20 -32.42 -1.69 50.86
C PRO A 20 -32.52 -2.13 49.40
N ARG A 21 -33.72 -2.58 48.97
CA ARG A 21 -33.97 -3.01 47.60
C ARG A 21 -33.99 -1.82 46.64
N LYS A 22 -34.58 -0.69 47.03
CA LYS A 22 -34.55 0.57 46.26
C LYS A 22 -33.09 1.05 46.09
N ASN A 23 -32.31 1.06 47.16
CA ASN A 23 -30.91 1.47 47.13
C ASN A 23 -30.03 0.56 46.26
N ALA A 24 -30.24 -0.77 46.33
CA ALA A 24 -29.54 -1.72 45.48
C ALA A 24 -29.84 -1.50 43.98
N LEU A 25 -31.08 -1.16 43.63
CA LEU A 25 -31.44 -0.86 42.23
C LEU A 25 -30.79 0.44 41.74
N ILE A 26 -30.72 1.48 42.57
CA ILE A 26 -30.03 2.73 42.24
C ILE A 26 -28.53 2.49 42.03
N ALA A 27 -27.90 1.75 42.93
CA ALA A 27 -26.48 1.39 42.81
C ALA A 27 -26.21 0.56 41.53
N LEU A 28 -27.08 -0.38 41.20
CA LEU A 28 -26.98 -1.17 39.98
C LEU A 28 -27.13 -0.30 38.72
N ALA A 29 -28.07 0.65 38.73
CA ALA A 29 -28.26 1.58 37.62
C ALA A 29 -27.01 2.44 37.37
N HIS A 30 -26.43 3.00 38.44
CA HIS A 30 -25.19 3.79 38.35
C HIS A 30 -24.02 2.94 37.84
N ALA A 31 -23.88 1.70 38.32
CA ALA A 31 -22.83 0.79 37.86
C ALA A 31 -23.00 0.42 36.37
N ALA A 32 -24.24 0.19 35.93
CA ALA A 32 -24.54 -0.10 34.53
C ALA A 32 -24.25 1.10 33.61
N GLU A 33 -24.52 2.32 34.06
CA GLU A 33 -24.19 3.54 33.32
C GLU A 33 -22.67 3.76 33.23
N ALA A 34 -21.95 3.61 34.34
CA ALA A 34 -20.49 3.68 34.35
C ALA A 34 -19.81 2.64 33.44
N ALA A 35 -20.37 1.43 33.37
CA ALA A 35 -19.89 0.40 32.45
C ALA A 35 -20.09 0.79 30.98
N ARG A 36 -21.25 1.38 30.63
CA ARG A 36 -21.52 1.88 29.27
C ARG A 36 -20.58 3.02 28.88
N ASP A 37 -20.30 3.94 29.80
CA ASP A 37 -19.35 5.02 29.56
C ASP A 37 -17.94 4.49 29.32
N HIS A 38 -17.51 3.50 30.10
CA HIS A 38 -16.22 2.83 29.90
C HIS A 38 -16.13 2.15 28.53
N ASP A 39 -17.16 1.40 28.13
CA ASP A 39 -17.19 0.74 26.81
C ASP A 39 -17.19 1.75 25.66
N SER A 40 -17.88 2.88 25.83
CA SER A 40 -17.86 3.99 24.87
C SER A 40 -16.46 4.59 24.70
N VAL A 41 -15.75 4.84 25.82
CA VAL A 41 -14.36 5.32 25.79
C VAL A 41 -13.44 4.32 25.10
N ARG A 42 -13.58 3.03 25.41
CA ARG A 42 -12.79 1.96 24.79
C ARG A 42 -13.04 1.88 23.29
N ALA A 43 -14.30 1.88 22.86
CA ALA A 43 -14.66 1.84 21.44
C ALA A 43 -14.10 3.06 20.67
N LYS A 44 -14.11 4.24 21.30
CA LYS A 44 -13.50 5.44 20.71
C LYS A 44 -11.98 5.30 20.59
N ALA A 45 -11.32 4.81 21.63
CA ALA A 45 -9.88 4.58 21.62
C ALA A 45 -9.48 3.57 20.53
N ASP A 46 -10.20 2.46 20.39
CA ASP A 46 -9.95 1.45 19.35
C ASP A 46 -10.10 2.05 17.94
N LYS A 47 -11.12 2.89 17.73
CA LYS A 47 -11.31 3.62 16.47
C LYS A 47 -10.16 4.59 16.16
N ASP A 48 -9.69 5.30 17.18
CA ASP A 48 -8.56 6.23 17.01
C ASP A 48 -7.24 5.48 16.76
N ILE A 49 -6.99 4.35 17.44
CA ILE A 49 -5.86 3.45 17.17
C ILE A 49 -5.91 2.95 15.73
N ALA A 50 -7.07 2.47 15.26
CA ALA A 50 -7.23 2.00 13.89
C ALA A 50 -6.95 3.12 12.87
N ARG A 51 -7.42 4.35 13.13
CA ARG A 51 -7.15 5.50 12.28
C ARG A 51 -5.66 5.86 12.25
N ILE A 52 -4.98 5.80 13.40
CA ILE A 52 -3.53 6.08 13.49
C ILE A 52 -2.75 5.04 12.69
N ARG A 53 -3.08 3.74 12.82
CA ARG A 53 -2.47 2.66 12.05
C ARG A 53 -2.63 2.86 10.55
N ALA A 54 -3.86 3.08 10.07
CA ALA A 54 -4.11 3.32 8.65
C ALA A 54 -3.34 4.54 8.09
N ARG A 55 -3.18 5.60 8.89
CA ARG A 55 -2.37 6.77 8.49
C ARG A 55 -0.87 6.44 8.46
N ALA A 56 -0.39 5.62 9.39
CA ALA A 56 1.00 5.18 9.44
C ALA A 56 1.32 4.30 8.23
N ASP A 57 0.46 3.31 7.93
CA ASP A 57 0.64 2.39 6.79
C ASP A 57 0.73 3.15 5.48
N LYS A 58 -0.20 4.10 5.24
CA LYS A 58 -0.17 4.96 4.05
C LYS A 58 1.11 5.79 3.94
N ARG A 59 1.67 6.25 5.07
CA ARG A 59 2.93 7.01 5.07
C ARG A 59 4.12 6.10 4.78
N ILE A 60 4.13 4.89 5.31
CA ILE A 60 5.17 3.89 5.04
C ILE A 60 5.18 3.54 3.54
N GLU A 61 4.01 3.26 2.96
CA GLU A 61 3.88 3.01 1.52
C GLU A 61 4.43 4.17 0.68
N ALA A 62 4.09 5.42 1.03
CA ALA A 62 4.60 6.59 0.33
C ALA A 62 6.13 6.76 0.46
N ILE A 63 6.70 6.43 1.63
CA ILE A 63 8.15 6.46 1.83
C ILE A 63 8.85 5.40 0.98
N LEU A 64 8.31 4.17 0.96
CA LEU A 64 8.86 3.08 0.15
C LEU A 64 8.80 3.42 -1.35
N ALA A 65 7.67 3.91 -1.85
CA ALA A 65 7.54 4.34 -3.24
C ALA A 65 8.58 5.41 -3.61
N LYS A 66 8.77 6.42 -2.75
CA LYS A 66 9.78 7.47 -2.97
C LYS A 66 11.21 6.94 -2.91
N ALA A 67 11.47 5.94 -2.07
CA ALA A 67 12.77 5.29 -1.99
C ALA A 67 13.07 4.49 -3.26
N ASP A 68 12.08 3.75 -3.79
CA ASP A 68 12.19 3.00 -5.04
C ASP A 68 12.42 3.94 -6.23
N GLU A 69 11.67 5.03 -6.33
CA GLU A 69 11.90 6.08 -7.32
C GLU A 69 13.29 6.70 -7.19
N GLY A 70 13.80 6.85 -5.97
CA GLY A 70 15.17 7.29 -5.70
C GLY A 70 16.21 6.30 -6.21
N ALA A 71 16.01 5.02 -5.92
CA ALA A 71 16.91 3.95 -6.35
C ALA A 71 16.95 3.83 -7.87
N GLU A 72 15.81 3.91 -8.55
CA GLU A 72 15.76 3.90 -10.01
C GLU A 72 16.44 5.12 -10.64
N ARG A 73 16.29 6.31 -10.05
CA ARG A 73 17.02 7.51 -10.52
C ARG A 73 18.54 7.34 -10.41
N VAL A 74 19.02 6.73 -9.33
CA VAL A 74 20.45 6.41 -9.17
C VAL A 74 20.89 5.38 -10.21
N ARG A 75 20.14 4.28 -10.37
CA ARG A 75 20.44 3.25 -11.38
C ARG A 75 20.49 3.83 -12.79
N GLN A 76 19.57 4.72 -13.12
CA GLN A 76 19.51 5.38 -14.43
C GLN A 76 20.73 6.27 -14.66
N ARG A 77 21.09 7.10 -13.67
CA ARG A 77 22.29 7.94 -13.74
C ARG A 77 23.56 7.12 -13.93
N GLU A 78 23.73 6.05 -13.14
CA GLU A 78 24.91 5.18 -13.25
C GLU A 78 25.00 4.50 -14.62
N ARG A 79 23.87 4.09 -15.20
CA ARG A 79 23.83 3.56 -16.58
C ARG A 79 24.23 4.62 -17.59
N GLU A 80 23.71 5.84 -17.47
CA GLU A 80 24.04 6.96 -18.35
C GLU A 80 25.54 7.29 -18.26
N GLU A 81 26.08 7.44 -17.05
CA GLU A 81 27.51 7.68 -16.83
C GLU A 81 28.37 6.55 -17.41
N MET A 82 27.96 5.29 -17.24
CA MET A 82 28.67 4.15 -17.82
C MET A 82 28.67 4.19 -19.34
N ILE A 83 27.55 4.56 -19.96
CA ILE A 83 27.43 4.71 -21.41
C ILE A 83 28.33 5.87 -21.89
N GLU A 84 28.31 7.00 -21.19
CA GLU A 84 29.14 8.17 -21.50
C GLU A 84 30.62 7.86 -21.39
N ARG A 85 31.07 7.21 -20.31
CA ARG A 85 32.47 6.75 -20.15
C ARG A 85 32.86 5.75 -21.25
N GLY A 86 31.95 4.84 -21.60
CA GLY A 86 32.18 3.91 -22.71
C GLY A 86 32.25 4.62 -24.07
N ASN A 87 31.48 5.69 -24.28
CA ASN A 87 31.52 6.51 -25.49
C ASN A 87 32.81 7.35 -25.55
N SER A 88 33.21 7.97 -24.44
CA SER A 88 34.43 8.78 -24.37
C SER A 88 35.68 7.93 -24.59
N TRP A 89 35.75 6.72 -24.00
CA TRP A 89 36.81 5.76 -24.28
C TRP A 89 36.87 5.42 -25.77
N ARG A 90 35.73 5.07 -26.39
CA ARG A 90 35.67 4.75 -27.82
C ARG A 90 36.10 5.92 -28.70
N ALA A 91 35.77 7.15 -28.32
CA ALA A 91 36.23 8.34 -29.02
C ALA A 91 37.75 8.49 -28.92
N ALA A 92 38.31 8.39 -27.72
CA ALA A 92 39.75 8.49 -27.49
C ALA A 92 40.54 7.37 -28.19
N TYR A 93 40.07 6.13 -28.13
CA TYR A 93 40.70 4.98 -28.80
C TYR A 93 40.68 5.13 -30.32
N ARG A 94 39.59 5.66 -30.90
CA ARG A 94 39.53 5.99 -32.33
C ARG A 94 40.48 7.13 -32.69
N ALA A 95 40.53 8.20 -31.89
CA ALA A 95 41.47 9.28 -32.12
C ALA A 95 42.93 8.80 -32.10
N ALA A 96 43.29 7.90 -31.17
CA ALA A 96 44.61 7.28 -31.12
C ALA A 96 44.93 6.46 -32.39
N LYS A 97 43.92 5.73 -32.90
CA LYS A 97 44.02 5.00 -34.17
C LYS A 97 44.22 5.92 -35.37
N ASP A 98 43.50 7.03 -35.40
CA ASP A 98 43.54 8.01 -36.49
C ASP A 98 44.92 8.69 -36.58
N VAL A 99 45.63 8.85 -35.45
CA VAL A 99 47.02 9.33 -35.40
C VAL A 99 48.08 8.24 -35.57
N GLY A 100 47.67 7.02 -35.94
CA GLY A 100 48.58 5.95 -36.37
C GLY A 100 48.94 4.89 -35.32
N TRP A 101 48.37 4.95 -34.10
CA TRP A 101 48.68 3.94 -33.08
C TRP A 101 48.07 2.59 -33.43
N THR A 102 48.92 1.56 -33.51
CA THR A 102 48.48 0.18 -33.77
C THR A 102 47.86 -0.46 -32.53
N SER A 103 47.10 -1.55 -32.70
CA SER A 103 46.39 -2.18 -31.57
C SER A 103 47.37 -2.92 -30.67
N ALA A 104 48.52 -3.30 -31.23
CA ALA A 104 49.62 -3.91 -30.48
C ALA A 104 50.30 -2.87 -29.59
N GLU A 105 50.57 -1.67 -30.10
CA GLU A 105 51.18 -0.57 -29.32
C GLU A 105 50.24 -0.09 -28.21
N LEU A 106 48.94 0.08 -28.50
CA LEU A 106 47.97 0.44 -27.46
C LEU A 106 47.89 -0.62 -26.36
N ARG A 107 47.92 -1.90 -26.73
CA ARG A 107 47.93 -3.00 -25.75
C ARG A 107 49.24 -3.05 -24.96
N ALA A 108 50.38 -2.78 -25.60
CA ALA A 108 51.68 -2.68 -24.94
C ALA A 108 51.76 -1.48 -23.99
N ALA A 109 51.04 -0.39 -24.28
CA ALA A 109 50.82 0.75 -23.41
C ALA A 109 49.68 0.53 -22.38
N GLU A 110 49.29 -0.72 -22.15
CA GLU A 110 48.26 -1.14 -21.20
C GLU A 110 46.87 -0.51 -21.44
N GLN A 111 46.57 -0.09 -22.67
CA GLN A 111 45.26 0.43 -23.05
C GLN A 111 44.39 -0.71 -23.59
N PRO A 112 43.41 -1.22 -22.81
CA PRO A 112 42.54 -2.28 -23.28
C PRO A 112 41.61 -1.79 -24.40
N PRO A 113 41.07 -2.71 -25.23
CA PRO A 113 40.09 -2.35 -26.24
C PRO A 113 38.85 -1.74 -25.58
N PRO A 114 38.21 -0.76 -26.22
CA PRO A 114 37.04 -0.11 -25.65
C PRO A 114 35.91 -1.12 -25.38
N PRO A 115 35.09 -0.88 -24.35
CA PRO A 115 33.91 -1.70 -24.10
C PRO A 115 32.97 -1.67 -25.30
N ARG A 116 32.31 -2.80 -25.57
CA ARG A 116 31.32 -2.90 -26.65
C ARG A 116 30.19 -1.90 -26.42
N ALA A 117 29.66 -1.36 -27.52
CA ALA A 117 28.49 -0.51 -27.47
C ALA A 117 27.35 -1.24 -26.75
N SER A 118 26.82 -0.65 -25.68
CA SER A 118 25.56 -1.11 -25.11
C SER A 118 24.47 -0.87 -26.14
N THR A 119 23.89 -1.93 -26.70
CA THR A 119 22.65 -1.86 -27.46
C THR A 119 21.50 -1.69 -26.47
N GLY A 120 21.42 -0.53 -25.83
CA GLY A 120 20.27 -0.18 -25.02
C GLY A 120 19.04 -0.16 -25.92
N LYS A 121 18.06 -1.04 -25.67
CA LYS A 121 16.73 -0.88 -26.26
C LYS A 121 16.27 0.54 -25.92
N ARG A 122 16.12 1.37 -26.96
CA ARG A 122 15.59 2.73 -26.84
C ARG A 122 14.25 2.61 -26.08
N PRO A 123 14.03 3.36 -24.97
CA PRO A 123 12.73 3.33 -24.32
C PRO A 123 11.68 3.69 -25.37
N ALA A 124 10.66 2.82 -25.52
CA ALA A 124 9.54 3.11 -26.39
C ALA A 124 8.94 4.46 -25.97
N PRO A 125 8.59 5.35 -26.91
CA PRO A 125 7.98 6.63 -26.57
C PRO A 125 6.72 6.34 -25.75
N THR A 126 6.72 6.77 -24.49
CA THR A 126 5.52 6.75 -23.66
C THR A 126 4.48 7.62 -24.35
N ALA A 127 3.42 7.00 -24.86
CA ALA A 127 2.27 7.72 -25.40
C ALA A 127 1.74 8.65 -24.31
N THR A 128 1.86 9.96 -24.54
CA THR A 128 1.22 10.98 -23.72
C THR A 128 -0.28 10.69 -23.78
N ALA A 129 -0.87 10.29 -22.65
CA ALA A 129 -2.32 10.16 -22.52
C ALA A 129 -2.93 11.57 -22.68
N GLY A 130 -3.33 11.89 -23.91
CA GLY A 130 -4.16 13.04 -24.21
C GLY A 130 -5.53 12.82 -23.59
N ALA A 131 -5.85 13.61 -22.56
CA ALA A 131 -7.22 13.83 -22.14
C ALA A 131 -7.93 14.70 -23.18
N GLY A 132 -9.14 14.28 -23.58
CA GLY A 132 -10.04 15.01 -24.50
C GLY A 132 -10.79 14.03 -25.41
N SER A 133 -11.85 13.38 -24.94
CA SER A 133 -13.24 13.85 -24.93
C SER A 133 -14.03 13.51 -26.20
N GLY A 134 -14.96 12.57 -26.07
CA GLY A 134 -16.33 12.71 -26.59
C GLY A 134 -16.72 11.96 -27.87
N SER A 135 -17.58 10.93 -27.70
CA SER A 135 -18.81 10.60 -28.46
C SER A 135 -18.70 10.37 -29.98
N SER A 136 -19.31 9.37 -30.63
CA SER A 136 -20.60 8.71 -30.39
C SER A 136 -20.68 7.41 -31.21
N ASP A 137 -21.28 6.38 -30.61
CA ASP A 137 -22.42 5.58 -31.11
C ASP A 137 -22.52 5.19 -32.61
N ALA A 138 -22.58 3.88 -32.89
CA ALA A 138 -23.65 3.20 -33.66
C ALA A 138 -23.24 1.81 -34.22
N ALA A 139 -23.87 0.77 -33.66
CA ALA A 139 -24.50 -0.38 -34.32
C ALA A 139 -23.71 -1.30 -35.30
N ALA A 140 -23.64 -2.60 -35.00
CA ALA A 140 -24.53 -3.64 -35.58
C ALA A 140 -23.89 -5.05 -35.61
N ALA A 141 -24.54 -5.96 -34.84
CA ALA A 141 -24.88 -7.35 -35.12
C ALA A 141 -23.95 -8.28 -35.94
N GLY A 142 -23.63 -9.44 -35.36
CA GLY A 142 -23.02 -10.58 -36.08
C GLY A 142 -22.83 -11.82 -35.20
N ASP A 143 -23.90 -12.59 -35.07
CA ASP A 143 -24.08 -13.92 -34.46
C ASP A 143 -23.06 -15.00 -34.91
N ARG A 144 -22.39 -15.71 -33.98
CA ARG A 144 -22.49 -17.20 -33.76
C ARG A 144 -21.34 -17.86 -32.97
N PRO A 145 -21.58 -19.04 -32.34
CA PRO A 145 -20.83 -19.57 -31.19
C PRO A 145 -19.86 -20.71 -31.56
N GLN A 146 -18.90 -21.01 -30.67
CA GLN A 146 -18.27 -22.33 -30.61
C GLN A 146 -18.07 -22.82 -29.16
N SER A 147 -18.51 -24.06 -28.99
CA SER A 147 -18.52 -24.90 -27.81
C SER A 147 -17.18 -25.58 -27.54
N GLY A 148 -16.84 -25.71 -26.25
CA GLY A 148 -16.36 -26.94 -25.61
C GLY A 148 -15.00 -27.52 -26.02
N ALA A 149 -14.03 -27.44 -25.11
CA ALA A 149 -13.25 -28.60 -24.68
C ALA A 149 -12.51 -28.26 -23.38
N ALA A 150 -12.82 -28.99 -22.33
CA ALA A 150 -12.05 -29.03 -21.10
C ALA A 150 -10.63 -29.50 -21.40
N ALA A 151 -9.62 -28.78 -20.92
CA ALA A 151 -8.26 -29.28 -20.80
C ALA A 151 -7.93 -29.30 -19.31
N GLU A 152 -7.96 -30.53 -18.78
CA GLU A 152 -7.60 -30.90 -17.44
C GLU A 152 -6.16 -30.48 -17.11
N ASP A 153 -6.00 -30.05 -15.87
CA ASP A 153 -4.75 -29.74 -15.18
C ASP A 153 -4.05 -31.05 -14.76
N PRO A 154 -2.83 -31.38 -15.23
CA PRO A 154 -2.07 -32.48 -14.67
C PRO A 154 -1.07 -31.95 -13.63
N LEU A 155 -1.44 -32.09 -12.36
CA LEU A 155 -0.49 -32.00 -11.24
C LEU A 155 0.63 -33.05 -11.40
N PRO A 156 1.90 -32.71 -11.08
CA PRO A 156 3.00 -33.65 -11.14
C PRO A 156 2.95 -34.65 -9.98
N ARG A 157 2.95 -35.95 -10.28
CA ARG A 157 3.28 -37.01 -9.32
C ARG A 157 4.77 -36.93 -9.00
N SER A 158 5.11 -36.63 -7.74
CA SER A 158 6.46 -36.84 -7.21
C SER A 158 6.55 -38.26 -6.64
N ALA A 159 7.66 -38.92 -6.98
CA ALA A 159 8.11 -40.21 -6.48
C ALA A 159 8.74 -40.10 -5.08
#